data_AF-A0A4Z1K9J8-F1
#
_entry.id   AF-A0A4Z1K9J8-F1
#
_cell.length_a   1.000
_cell.length_b   1.000
_cell.length_c   1.000
_cell.angle_alpha   90.00
_cell.angle_beta   90.00
_cell.angle_gamma   90.00
#
_symmetry.space_group_name_H-M   'P 1'
#
loop_
_entity.id
_entity.type
_entity.pdbx_description
1 polymer ?
#
loop_
_entity_poly.entity_id
_entity_poly.type
_entity_poly.pdbx_seq_one_letter_code
_entity_poly.pdbx_strand_id
1 'polypeptide(L)'
;MSTECELLAKIWCSPTPSAPLAKALHTACLSHLESVKLRTSCSSPKTPRTLQSLPAEIQLMIIGKLGFIGKTKLRQTNHFYNSIIPAPTPTDEELRELILATESENYAIRKQLLACNNCLRLQHVSKFGDTQKIGKRIRDGPQCHLRLCLQCAIWKGLYQLGKFIQVGGEDVYICRCRRAAPKANLPSNWLTHKRCAREDSKRKDLLMECMAWMKCFTADQVREEQRALYFHFGSRHADF
;
A
#
# COMPACT_ATOMS: atom_id res chain seq x y z
N MET A 1 25.88 44.67 -10.87
CA MET A 1 25.97 43.84 -12.09
C MET A 1 27.33 44.11 -12.72
N SER A 2 28.05 43.07 -13.14
CA SER A 2 29.43 43.19 -13.63
C SER A 2 29.49 44.09 -14.87
N THR A 3 30.49 44.97 -14.94
CA THR A 3 30.79 45.86 -16.08
C THR A 3 30.95 45.11 -17.41
N GLU A 4 31.23 43.80 -17.36
CA GLU A 4 31.23 42.92 -18.53
C GLU A 4 29.84 42.74 -19.15
N CYS A 5 28.77 42.70 -18.35
CA CYS A 5 27.42 42.52 -18.87
C CYS A 5 26.93 43.75 -19.65
N GLU A 6 27.35 44.95 -19.27
CA GLU A 6 27.01 46.19 -19.98
C GLU A 6 27.76 46.32 -21.32
N LEU A 7 29.01 45.86 -21.37
CA LEU A 7 29.81 45.79 -22.61
C LEU A 7 29.21 44.80 -23.61
N LEU A 8 28.79 43.61 -23.15
CA LEU A 8 28.17 42.60 -24.00
C LEU A 8 26.80 43.05 -24.53
N ALA A 9 26.00 43.75 -23.72
CA ALA A 9 24.72 44.30 -24.15
C ALA A 9 24.88 45.39 -25.24
N LYS A 10 25.93 46.24 -25.14
CA LYS A 10 26.23 47.26 -26.16
C LYS A 10 26.68 46.66 -27.50
N ILE A 11 27.39 45.53 -27.46
CA ILE A 11 27.84 44.83 -28.68
C ILE A 11 26.66 44.14 -29.38
N TRP A 12 25.70 43.58 -28.64
CA TRP A 12 24.54 42.88 -29.22
C TRP A 12 23.39 43.78 -29.70
N CYS A 13 23.29 45.01 -29.21
CA CYS A 13 22.20 45.93 -29.59
C CYS A 13 22.50 46.82 -30.81
N SER A 14 23.62 46.66 -31.51
CA SER A 14 23.95 47.46 -32.69
C SER A 14 23.55 46.77 -33.99
N PRO A 15 22.87 47.46 -34.93
CA PRO A 15 22.42 46.86 -36.19
C PRO A 15 23.63 46.58 -37.10
N THR A 16 23.89 45.30 -37.35
CA THR A 16 24.79 44.73 -38.38
C THR A 16 26.16 45.42 -38.55
N PRO A 17 27.27 44.78 -38.15
CA PRO A 17 28.60 45.35 -38.36
C PRO A 17 28.93 45.44 -39.86
N SER A 18 29.13 46.65 -40.36
CA SER A 18 29.52 46.94 -41.76
C SER A 18 31.02 46.75 -42.01
N ALA A 19 31.84 46.64 -40.96
CA ALA A 19 33.28 46.41 -41.08
C ALA A 19 33.61 44.90 -41.18
N PRO A 20 34.46 44.47 -42.14
CA PRO A 20 34.80 43.05 -42.36
C PRO A 20 35.38 42.36 -41.12
N LEU A 21 36.09 43.10 -40.25
CA LEU A 21 36.63 42.58 -38.99
C LEU A 21 35.54 42.19 -37.97
N ALA A 22 34.46 42.96 -37.91
CA ALA A 22 33.39 42.74 -36.95
C ALA A 22 32.45 41.60 -37.39
N LYS A 23 32.32 41.35 -38.70
CA LYS A 23 31.67 40.13 -39.22
C LYS A 23 32.48 38.89 -38.87
N ALA A 24 33.81 38.92 -39.02
CA ALA A 24 34.67 37.79 -38.67
C ALA A 24 34.59 37.45 -37.17
N LEU A 25 34.61 38.45 -36.29
CA LEU A 25 34.42 38.28 -34.85
C LEU A 25 33.03 37.75 -34.50
N HIS A 26 31.98 38.25 -35.16
CA HIS A 26 30.62 37.76 -34.94
C HIS A 26 30.47 36.29 -35.37
N THR A 27 31.02 35.90 -36.51
CA THR A 27 31.02 34.50 -36.97
C THR A 27 31.84 33.59 -36.06
N ALA A 28 32.98 34.05 -35.56
CA ALA A 28 33.77 33.30 -34.57
C ALA A 28 33.01 33.14 -33.23
N CYS A 29 32.34 34.18 -32.75
CA CYS A 29 31.48 34.10 -31.57
C CYS A 29 30.30 33.15 -31.76
N LEU A 30 29.63 33.19 -32.92
CA LEU A 30 28.53 32.26 -33.21
C LEU A 30 29.03 30.82 -33.29
N SER A 31 30.16 30.56 -33.96
CA SER A 31 30.77 29.23 -34.02
C SER A 31 31.20 28.73 -32.64
N HIS A 32 31.74 29.62 -31.79
CA HIS A 32 32.06 29.29 -30.41
C HIS A 32 30.80 28.97 -29.59
N LEU A 33 29.75 29.79 -29.69
CA LEU A 33 28.47 29.55 -29.02
C LEU A 33 27.78 28.26 -29.50
N GLU A 34 27.89 27.91 -30.78
CA GLU A 34 27.42 26.63 -31.32
C GLU A 34 28.24 25.46 -30.79
N SER A 35 29.57 25.61 -30.70
CA SER A 35 30.45 24.59 -30.11
C SER A 35 30.21 24.38 -28.61
N VAL A 36 29.82 25.44 -27.88
CA VAL A 36 29.44 25.39 -26.46
C VAL A 36 28.04 24.82 -26.29
N LYS A 37 27.07 25.18 -27.15
CA LYS A 37 25.71 24.60 -27.15
C LYS A 37 25.72 23.09 -27.43
N LEU A 38 26.64 22.59 -28.26
CA LEU A 38 26.81 21.16 -28.54
C LEU A 38 27.36 20.36 -27.36
N ARG A 39 27.94 21.00 -26.34
CA ARG A 39 28.30 20.34 -25.07
C ARG A 39 27.18 20.35 -24.03
N THR A 40 26.10 21.09 -24.26
CA THR A 40 24.98 21.20 -23.30
C THR A 40 23.79 20.31 -23.66
N SER A 41 23.83 19.59 -24.78
CA SER A 41 22.86 18.54 -25.12
C SER A 41 23.41 17.14 -24.84
N CYS A 42 23.97 16.93 -23.65
CA CYS A 42 23.97 15.58 -23.08
C CYS A 42 22.61 15.38 -22.42
N SER A 43 21.65 14.90 -23.21
CA SER A 43 20.57 14.05 -22.69
C SER A 43 21.18 12.76 -22.15
N SER A 44 21.94 12.85 -21.05
CA SER A 44 22.10 11.71 -20.16
C SER A 44 20.69 11.28 -19.76
N PRO A 45 20.34 9.99 -19.77
CA PRO A 45 19.09 9.56 -19.15
C PRO A 45 19.11 10.12 -17.73
N LYS A 46 18.25 11.11 -17.43
CA LYS A 46 18.11 11.66 -16.08
C LYS A 46 17.64 10.51 -15.23
N THR A 47 18.58 9.78 -14.63
CA THR A 47 18.27 8.79 -13.62
C THR A 47 17.42 9.51 -12.59
N PRO A 48 16.17 9.06 -12.36
CA PRO A 48 15.29 9.72 -11.42
C PRO A 48 16.03 9.80 -10.08
N ARG A 49 16.15 11.02 -9.53
CA ARG A 49 16.74 11.24 -8.21
C ARG A 49 15.78 10.66 -7.18
N THR A 50 15.98 9.38 -6.88
CA THR A 50 15.16 8.64 -5.92
C THR A 50 15.82 8.68 -4.56
N LEU A 51 15.05 8.47 -3.50
CA LEU A 51 15.61 8.39 -2.15
C LEU A 51 16.67 7.27 -2.05
N GLN A 52 16.54 6.21 -2.86
CA GLN A 52 17.48 5.08 -2.93
C GLN A 52 18.83 5.43 -3.56
N SER A 53 18.93 6.51 -4.35
CA SER A 53 20.21 6.94 -4.94
C SER A 53 21.08 7.75 -3.96
N LEU A 54 20.59 8.05 -2.76
CA LEU A 54 21.36 8.76 -1.73
C LEU A 54 22.25 7.79 -0.95
N PRO A 55 23.39 8.24 -0.37
CA PRO A 55 24.14 7.45 0.59
C PRO A 55 23.27 7.01 1.78
N ALA A 56 23.54 5.82 2.31
CA ALA A 56 22.71 5.19 3.35
C ALA A 56 22.58 6.09 4.60
N GLU A 57 23.63 6.82 4.96
CA GLU A 57 23.66 7.75 6.09
C GLU A 57 22.63 8.86 5.91
N ILE A 58 22.55 9.42 4.70
CA ILE A 58 21.59 10.48 4.36
C ILE A 58 20.17 9.91 4.34
N GLN A 59 19.99 8.70 3.82
CA GLN A 59 18.68 8.02 3.87
C GLN A 59 18.22 7.84 5.32
N LEU A 60 19.08 7.35 6.21
CA LEU A 60 18.78 7.16 7.62
C LEU A 60 18.50 8.48 8.34
N MET A 61 19.22 9.56 8.03
CA MET A 61 18.92 10.90 8.55
C MET A 61 17.53 11.37 8.13
N ILE A 62 17.17 11.20 6.85
CA ILE A 62 15.83 11.57 6.35
C ILE A 62 14.77 10.72 7.06
N ILE A 63 14.94 9.40 7.09
CA ILE A 63 14.03 8.46 7.76
C ILE A 63 13.88 8.80 9.25
N GLY A 64 14.98 9.16 9.92
CA GLY A 64 14.99 9.55 11.34
C GLY A 64 14.16 10.80 11.62
N LYS A 65 14.06 11.72 10.66
CA LYS A 65 13.24 12.94 10.75
C LYS A 65 11.78 12.73 10.35
N LEU A 66 11.43 11.60 9.74
CA LEU A 66 10.04 11.28 9.42
C LEU A 66 9.27 10.91 10.70
N GLY A 67 8.09 11.50 10.86
CA GLY A 67 7.11 11.05 11.86
C GLY A 67 6.55 9.66 11.52
N PHE A 68 5.68 9.13 12.40
CA PHE A 68 5.06 7.82 12.24
C PHE A 68 4.41 7.60 10.86
N ILE A 69 3.66 8.59 10.38
CA ILE A 69 2.96 8.58 9.08
C ILE A 69 3.95 8.41 7.93
N GLY A 70 5.00 9.24 7.92
CA GLY A 70 6.02 9.23 6.87
C GLY A 70 6.76 7.91 6.83
N LYS A 71 7.16 7.38 8.00
CA LYS A 71 7.79 6.07 8.12
C LYS A 71 6.88 4.95 7.61
N THR A 72 5.61 4.96 8.01
CA THR A 72 4.64 3.94 7.59
C THR A 72 4.39 3.96 6.09
N LYS A 73 4.19 5.15 5.48
CA LYS A 73 4.04 5.28 4.04
C LYS A 73 5.30 4.83 3.31
N LEU A 74 6.48 5.23 3.78
CA LEU A 74 7.75 4.86 3.16
C LEU A 74 7.98 3.33 3.16
N ARG A 75 7.67 2.65 4.28
CA ARG A 75 7.69 1.18 4.35
C ARG A 75 6.82 0.51 3.28
N GLN A 76 5.64 1.08 3.00
CA GLN A 76 4.69 0.51 2.03
C GLN A 76 5.14 0.69 0.58
N THR A 77 6.12 1.57 0.30
CA THR A 77 6.55 1.84 -1.09
C THR A 77 7.45 0.76 -1.68
N ASN A 78 8.35 0.15 -0.90
CA ASN A 78 9.33 -0.83 -1.39
C ASN A 78 9.78 -1.78 -0.26
N HIS A 79 10.06 -3.03 -0.62
CA HIS A 79 10.68 -4.04 0.23
C HIS A 79 11.93 -3.53 0.98
N PHE A 80 12.80 -2.75 0.33
CA PHE A 80 14.00 -2.18 0.98
C PHE A 80 13.65 -1.33 2.21
N TYR A 81 12.69 -0.41 2.09
CA TYR A 81 12.28 0.43 3.22
C TYR A 81 11.50 -0.36 4.26
N ASN A 82 10.75 -1.38 3.82
CA ASN A 82 10.05 -2.28 4.73
C ASN A 82 11.02 -3.08 5.63
N SER A 83 12.22 -3.41 5.15
CA SER A 83 13.22 -4.14 5.92
C SER A 83 14.07 -3.27 6.84
N ILE A 84 14.41 -2.04 6.44
CA ILE A 84 15.29 -1.17 7.25
C ILE A 84 14.55 -0.33 8.29
N ILE A 85 13.28 0.01 8.05
CA ILE A 85 12.47 0.76 9.00
C ILE A 85 11.86 -0.28 9.95
N PRO A 86 12.03 -0.18 11.28
CA PRO A 86 11.40 -1.10 12.24
C PRO A 86 9.87 -1.03 12.17
N ALA A 87 9.21 -2.17 12.42
CA ALA A 87 7.74 -2.25 12.45
C ALA A 87 7.25 -1.33 13.56
N PRO A 88 6.54 -0.23 13.23
CA PRO A 88 6.11 0.65 14.29
C PRO A 88 4.98 -0.04 15.05
N THR A 89 5.05 0.00 16.38
CA THR A 89 3.93 -0.25 17.28
C THR A 89 3.25 1.10 17.53
N PRO A 90 2.21 1.47 16.76
CA PRO A 90 1.59 2.77 16.90
C PRO A 90 0.88 2.89 18.24
N THR A 91 0.98 4.07 18.83
CA THR A 91 0.00 4.53 19.82
C THR A 91 -1.37 4.75 19.14
N ASP A 92 -2.46 4.77 19.92
CA ASP A 92 -3.81 5.00 19.38
C ASP A 92 -3.91 6.36 18.64
N GLU A 93 -3.18 7.37 19.12
CA GLU A 93 -3.10 8.70 18.52
C GLU A 93 -2.36 8.72 17.18
N GLU A 94 -1.22 8.05 17.09
CA GLU A 94 -0.49 7.91 15.83
C GLU A 94 -1.30 7.13 14.79
N LEU A 95 -2.00 6.08 15.24
CA LEU A 95 -2.90 5.31 14.38
C LEU A 95 -4.09 6.16 13.90
N ARG A 96 -4.65 6.99 14.78
CA ARG A 96 -5.71 7.94 14.44
C ARG A 96 -5.25 8.95 13.41
N GLU A 97 -4.08 9.55 13.59
CA GLU A 97 -3.51 10.47 12.61
C GLU A 97 -3.27 9.78 11.26
N LEU A 98 -2.81 8.52 11.25
CA LEU A 98 -2.62 7.74 10.02
C LEU A 98 -3.93 7.48 9.29
N ILE A 99 -4.95 7.06 10.03
CA ILE A 99 -6.26 6.78 9.47
C ILE A 99 -6.87 8.06 8.91
N LEU A 100 -6.84 9.16 9.66
CA LEU A 100 -7.32 10.46 9.19
C LEU A 100 -6.57 10.92 7.94
N ALA A 101 -5.24 10.95 7.98
CA ALA A 101 -4.43 11.39 6.84
C ALA A 101 -4.68 10.55 5.57
N THR A 102 -4.91 9.24 5.72
CA THR A 102 -5.19 8.34 4.60
C THR A 102 -6.62 8.48 4.08
N GLU A 103 -7.59 8.70 4.97
CA GLU A 103 -9.00 8.94 4.59
C GLU A 103 -9.22 10.34 4.00
N SER A 104 -8.41 11.34 4.36
CA SER A 104 -8.49 12.70 3.80
C SER A 104 -7.98 12.80 2.36
N GLU A 105 -7.35 11.76 1.81
CA GLU A 105 -6.90 11.78 0.42
C GLU A 105 -8.08 11.85 -0.56
N ASN A 106 -7.97 12.69 -1.60
CA ASN A 106 -9.01 12.86 -2.63
C ASN A 106 -9.47 11.54 -3.23
N TYR A 107 -8.55 10.59 -3.41
CA TYR A 107 -8.86 9.24 -3.88
C TYR A 107 -9.80 8.51 -2.91
N ALA A 108 -9.49 8.51 -1.61
CA ALA A 108 -10.29 7.84 -0.59
C ALA A 108 -11.67 8.50 -0.42
N ILE A 109 -11.74 9.82 -0.50
CA ILE A 109 -13.02 10.55 -0.44
C ILE A 109 -13.91 10.19 -1.65
N ARG A 110 -13.38 10.35 -2.88
CA ARG A 110 -14.15 10.08 -4.12
C ARG A 110 -14.63 8.65 -4.22
N LYS A 111 -13.85 7.69 -3.73
CA LYS A 111 -14.18 6.26 -3.76
C LYS A 111 -14.91 5.78 -2.50
N GLN A 112 -15.29 6.69 -1.59
CA GLN A 112 -15.93 6.36 -0.31
C GLN A 112 -15.20 5.23 0.44
N LEU A 113 -13.88 5.40 0.57
CA LEU A 113 -13.02 4.45 1.27
C LEU A 113 -12.80 4.90 2.71
N LEU A 114 -12.78 3.92 3.61
CA LEU A 114 -12.45 4.05 5.02
C LEU A 114 -11.32 3.08 5.36
N ALA A 115 -10.42 3.46 6.25
CA ALA A 115 -9.37 2.61 6.76
C ALA A 115 -9.89 1.72 7.89
N CYS A 116 -9.36 0.51 7.93
CA CYS A 116 -9.56 -0.44 9.03
C CYS A 116 -8.35 -0.41 9.95
N ASN A 117 -8.56 -0.27 11.25
CA ASN A 117 -7.50 -0.35 12.26
C ASN A 117 -6.68 -1.64 12.13
N ASN A 118 -7.35 -2.78 12.10
CA ASN A 118 -6.65 -4.06 12.24
C ASN A 118 -5.83 -4.45 11.01
N CYS A 119 -6.34 -4.21 9.80
CA CYS A 119 -5.63 -4.59 8.58
C CYS A 119 -4.96 -3.41 7.87
N LEU A 120 -5.18 -2.18 8.36
CA LEU A 120 -4.63 -0.94 7.80
C LEU A 120 -4.88 -0.74 6.30
N ARG A 121 -5.94 -1.38 5.77
CA ARG A 121 -6.34 -1.27 4.37
C ARG A 121 -7.51 -0.30 4.23
N LEU A 122 -7.47 0.52 3.19
CA LEU A 122 -8.63 1.24 2.68
C LEU A 122 -9.64 0.24 2.09
N GLN A 123 -10.89 0.36 2.53
CA GLN A 123 -12.00 -0.49 2.12
C GLN A 123 -13.21 0.39 1.85
N HIS A 124 -14.05 0.01 0.89
CA HIS A 124 -15.29 0.72 0.61
C HIS A 124 -16.21 0.73 1.84
N VAL A 125 -16.98 1.79 2.06
CA VAL A 125 -17.94 1.92 3.17
C VAL A 125 -18.90 0.72 3.32
N SER A 126 -19.24 0.05 2.22
CA SER A 126 -20.07 -1.18 2.24
C SER A 126 -19.40 -2.38 2.90
N LYS A 127 -18.09 -2.34 3.13
CA LYS A 127 -17.32 -3.36 3.86
C LYS A 127 -17.25 -3.09 5.35
N PHE A 128 -18.02 -2.14 5.87
CA PHE A 128 -18.12 -1.82 7.30
C PHE A 128 -19.56 -1.97 7.76
N GLY A 129 -19.76 -2.53 8.96
CA GLY A 129 -21.07 -2.54 9.60
C GLY A 129 -21.53 -1.14 9.95
N ASP A 130 -22.83 -0.93 10.10
CA ASP A 130 -23.38 0.41 10.29
C ASP A 130 -22.91 1.05 11.60
N THR A 131 -22.75 0.26 12.65
CA THR A 131 -22.16 0.69 13.93
C THR A 131 -20.69 1.14 13.83
N GLN A 132 -20.00 0.76 12.75
CA GLN A 132 -18.62 1.17 12.45
C GLN A 132 -18.56 2.48 11.64
N LYS A 133 -19.69 2.98 11.15
CA LYS A 133 -19.79 4.16 10.29
C LYS A 133 -20.52 5.34 10.93
N ILE A 134 -21.08 5.16 12.13
CA ILE A 134 -21.90 6.16 12.83
C ILE A 134 -21.24 6.64 14.13
N GLY A 135 -21.78 7.72 14.69
CA GLY A 135 -21.40 8.26 16.00
C GLY A 135 -19.92 8.63 16.06
N LYS A 136 -19.21 8.14 17.08
CA LYS A 136 -17.79 8.46 17.32
C LYS A 136 -16.84 7.85 16.28
N ARG A 137 -17.30 6.90 15.45
CA ARG A 137 -16.51 6.18 14.44
C ARG A 137 -16.71 6.71 13.02
N ILE A 138 -17.38 7.85 12.82
CA ILE A 138 -17.41 8.54 11.52
C ILE A 138 -15.99 8.92 11.07
N ARG A 139 -15.81 9.34 9.80
CA ARG A 139 -14.50 9.69 9.19
C ARG A 139 -13.66 10.59 10.10
N ASP A 140 -14.23 11.72 10.51
CA ASP A 140 -13.57 12.70 11.37
C ASP A 140 -13.92 12.52 12.86
N GLY A 141 -14.40 11.33 13.23
CA GLY A 141 -14.81 11.01 14.59
C GLY A 141 -13.62 10.72 15.49
N PRO A 142 -13.72 10.99 16.80
CA PRO A 142 -12.60 10.78 17.74
C PRO A 142 -12.16 9.31 17.84
N GLN A 143 -13.04 8.38 17.49
CA GLN A 143 -12.81 6.93 17.53
C GLN A 143 -12.74 6.31 16.13
N CYS A 144 -12.44 7.09 15.08
CA CYS A 144 -12.26 6.56 13.73
C CYS A 144 -11.16 5.48 13.69
N HIS A 145 -10.13 5.61 14.53
CA HIS A 145 -9.04 4.66 14.68
C HIS A 145 -9.43 3.34 15.33
N LEU A 146 -10.62 3.23 15.92
CA LEU A 146 -11.15 1.97 16.45
C LEU A 146 -12.01 1.23 15.42
N ARG A 147 -12.14 1.76 14.20
CA ARG A 147 -12.98 1.20 13.16
C ARG A 147 -12.40 -0.10 12.63
N LEU A 148 -13.25 -1.12 12.51
CA LEU A 148 -12.90 -2.40 11.93
C LEU A 148 -13.76 -2.66 10.69
N CYS A 149 -13.12 -3.10 9.60
CA CYS A 149 -13.86 -3.66 8.47
C CYS A 149 -14.60 -4.93 8.91
N LEU A 150 -15.64 -5.29 8.18
CA LEU A 150 -16.53 -6.41 8.49
C LEU A 150 -15.76 -7.70 8.77
N GLN A 151 -14.79 -8.01 7.90
CA GLN A 151 -13.95 -9.18 8.06
C GLN A 151 -13.17 -9.15 9.38
N CYS A 152 -12.43 -8.07 9.64
CA CYS A 152 -11.64 -7.94 10.88
C CYS A 152 -12.52 -7.95 12.14
N ALA A 153 -13.70 -7.32 12.09
CA ALA A 153 -14.67 -7.35 13.18
C ALA A 153 -15.18 -8.77 13.48
N ILE A 154 -15.47 -9.56 12.44
CA ILE A 154 -15.84 -10.98 12.60
C ILE A 154 -14.67 -11.80 13.17
N TRP A 155 -13.44 -11.56 12.71
CA TRP A 155 -12.26 -12.26 13.21
C TRP A 155 -11.99 -11.98 14.68
N LYS A 156 -12.07 -10.71 15.08
CA LYS A 156 -11.94 -10.27 16.48
C LYS A 156 -13.13 -10.62 17.37
N GLY A 157 -14.20 -11.21 16.81
CA GLY A 157 -15.38 -11.61 17.58
C GLY A 157 -16.28 -10.44 18.01
N LEU A 158 -16.12 -9.26 17.40
CA LEU A 158 -16.99 -8.11 17.66
C LEU A 158 -18.44 -8.38 17.23
N TYR A 159 -18.62 -9.16 16.16
CA TYR A 159 -19.92 -9.65 15.72
C TYR A 159 -20.08 -11.11 16.11
N GLN A 160 -21.18 -11.40 16.81
CA GLN A 160 -21.50 -12.77 17.20
C GLN A 160 -21.88 -13.61 15.98
N LEU A 161 -21.29 -14.80 15.89
CA LEU A 161 -21.61 -15.76 14.85
C LEU A 161 -23.04 -16.28 15.03
N GLY A 162 -23.73 -16.55 13.93
CA GLY A 162 -25.12 -16.99 13.93
C GLY A 162 -26.13 -15.86 14.18
N LYS A 163 -25.71 -14.60 14.09
CA LYS A 163 -26.59 -13.44 14.25
C LYS A 163 -26.59 -12.55 13.00
N PHE A 164 -27.66 -11.77 12.88
CA PHE A 164 -27.75 -10.69 11.92
C PHE A 164 -27.09 -9.44 12.47
N ILE A 165 -26.51 -8.67 11.56
CA ILE A 165 -26.02 -7.32 11.80
C ILE A 165 -26.50 -6.41 10.67
N GLN A 166 -26.48 -5.11 10.89
CA GLN A 166 -26.86 -4.11 9.89
C GLN A 166 -25.63 -3.64 9.11
N VAL A 167 -25.71 -3.74 7.77
CA VAL A 167 -24.67 -3.30 6.84
C VAL A 167 -25.35 -2.57 5.67
N GLY A 168 -25.22 -1.26 5.63
CA GLY A 168 -25.85 -0.44 4.59
C GLY A 168 -27.38 -0.43 4.69
N GLY A 169 -27.94 -0.59 5.89
CA GLY A 169 -29.38 -0.72 6.10
C GLY A 169 -29.98 -2.09 5.74
N GLU A 170 -29.14 -3.04 5.32
CA GLU A 170 -29.55 -4.42 5.07
C GLU A 170 -29.15 -5.34 6.23
N ASP A 171 -30.03 -6.30 6.53
CA ASP A 171 -29.73 -7.42 7.41
C ASP A 171 -28.70 -8.33 6.74
N VAL A 172 -27.53 -8.48 7.37
CA VAL A 172 -26.46 -9.39 6.93
C VAL A 172 -26.23 -10.43 8.02
N TYR A 173 -26.34 -11.71 7.65
CA TYR A 173 -26.09 -12.83 8.53
C TYR A 173 -24.61 -13.18 8.60
N ILE A 174 -24.09 -13.31 9.82
CA ILE A 174 -22.72 -13.78 10.05
C ILE A 174 -22.73 -15.28 10.29
N CYS A 175 -22.27 -16.05 9.32
CA CYS A 175 -22.20 -17.50 9.43
C CYS A 175 -21.08 -17.95 10.39
N ARG A 176 -21.22 -19.16 10.96
CA ARG A 176 -20.16 -19.79 11.79
C ARG A 176 -18.83 -19.99 11.06
N CYS A 177 -18.82 -20.05 9.73
CA CYS A 177 -17.57 -20.06 8.96
C CYS A 177 -16.98 -18.66 8.71
N ARG A 178 -17.41 -17.65 9.48
CA ARG A 178 -16.92 -16.25 9.44
C ARG A 178 -17.14 -15.54 8.11
N ARG A 179 -18.10 -16.01 7.31
CA ARG A 179 -18.58 -15.35 6.09
C ARG A 179 -19.86 -14.60 6.38
N ALA A 180 -19.99 -13.42 5.76
CA ALA A 180 -21.16 -12.58 5.83
C ALA A 180 -22.01 -12.73 4.57
N ALA A 181 -23.32 -12.91 4.73
CA ALA A 181 -24.26 -13.08 3.61
C ALA A 181 -25.49 -12.17 3.81
N PRO A 182 -25.87 -11.35 2.82
CA PRO A 182 -27.11 -10.57 2.87
C PRO A 182 -28.32 -11.51 3.05
N LYS A 183 -29.30 -11.08 3.84
CA LYS A 183 -30.54 -11.84 4.09
C LYS A 183 -31.28 -12.21 2.81
N ALA A 184 -31.27 -11.33 1.80
CA ALA A 184 -31.85 -11.58 0.49
C ALA A 184 -31.24 -12.80 -0.24
N ASN A 185 -29.99 -13.14 0.08
CA ASN A 185 -29.26 -14.26 -0.55
C ASN A 185 -29.28 -15.54 0.32
N LEU A 186 -29.97 -15.52 1.46
CA LEU A 186 -30.06 -16.69 2.33
C LEU A 186 -31.16 -17.63 1.83
N PRO A 187 -30.92 -18.95 1.79
CA PRO A 187 -31.98 -19.90 1.49
C PRO A 187 -33.01 -19.91 2.63
N SER A 188 -34.26 -20.28 2.35
CA SER A 188 -35.35 -20.30 3.33
C SER A 188 -35.05 -21.16 4.59
N ASN A 189 -34.11 -22.10 4.47
CA ASN A 189 -33.64 -22.98 5.55
C ASN A 189 -32.26 -22.59 6.11
N TRP A 190 -31.85 -21.32 6.04
CA TRP A 190 -30.51 -20.86 6.45
C TRP A 190 -30.14 -21.16 7.92
N LEU A 191 -31.13 -21.28 8.81
CA LEU A 191 -30.96 -21.73 10.20
C LEU A 191 -30.44 -23.16 10.31
N THR A 192 -30.81 -24.03 9.35
CA THR A 192 -30.35 -25.41 9.26
C THR A 192 -29.15 -25.59 8.33
N HIS A 193 -28.53 -24.48 7.88
CA HIS A 193 -27.21 -24.49 7.26
C HIS A 193 -26.14 -24.84 8.30
N LYS A 194 -26.23 -26.07 8.81
CA LYS A 194 -25.27 -26.78 9.66
C LYS A 194 -23.95 -26.81 8.91
N ARG A 195 -23.09 -25.85 9.24
CA ARG A 195 -21.82 -25.55 8.55
C ARG A 195 -22.02 -25.02 7.15
N CYS A 196 -21.04 -24.28 6.69
CA CYS A 196 -20.78 -24.08 5.28
C CYS A 196 -20.49 -25.47 4.65
N ALA A 197 -21.54 -26.21 4.28
CA ALA A 197 -21.54 -27.64 3.94
C ALA A 197 -20.78 -28.02 2.65
N ARG A 198 -20.06 -27.09 2.01
CA ARG A 198 -19.25 -27.36 0.80
C ARG A 198 -17.74 -27.19 0.98
N GLU A 199 -17.28 -26.49 2.02
CA GLU A 199 -15.82 -26.34 2.26
C GLU A 199 -15.21 -27.54 2.98
N ASP A 200 -15.99 -28.23 3.83
CA ASP A 200 -15.57 -29.51 4.43
C ASP A 200 -15.54 -30.65 3.39
N SER A 201 -16.37 -30.62 2.33
CA SER A 201 -16.32 -31.64 1.27
C SER A 201 -15.02 -31.52 0.48
N LYS A 202 -14.68 -30.33 -0.04
CA LYS A 202 -13.41 -30.15 -0.76
C LYS A 202 -12.18 -30.46 0.08
N ARG A 203 -12.20 -30.16 1.38
CA ARG A 203 -11.09 -30.47 2.29
C ARG A 203 -11.00 -31.97 2.58
N LYS A 204 -12.13 -32.68 2.69
CA LYS A 204 -12.18 -34.14 2.80
C LYS A 204 -11.85 -34.84 1.49
N ASP A 205 -12.21 -34.28 0.35
CA ASP A 205 -11.89 -34.79 -0.98
C ASP A 205 -10.38 -34.65 -1.22
N LEU A 206 -9.78 -33.49 -0.91
CA LEU A 206 -8.32 -33.32 -0.89
C LEU A 206 -7.63 -34.22 0.13
N LEU A 207 -8.19 -34.40 1.32
CA LEU A 207 -7.63 -35.30 2.33
C LEU A 207 -7.74 -36.77 1.90
N MET A 208 -8.84 -37.16 1.23
CA MET A 208 -9.07 -38.48 0.67
C MET A 208 -8.17 -38.74 -0.55
N GLU A 209 -8.00 -37.77 -1.44
CA GLU A 209 -7.05 -37.83 -2.55
C GLU A 209 -5.61 -37.93 -2.02
N CYS A 210 -5.26 -37.15 -1.00
CA CYS A 210 -3.94 -37.21 -0.37
C CYS A 210 -3.72 -38.55 0.36
N MET A 211 -4.74 -39.08 1.04
CA MET A 211 -4.70 -40.42 1.66
C MET A 211 -4.69 -41.56 0.64
N ALA A 212 -5.37 -41.41 -0.51
CA ALA A 212 -5.32 -42.36 -1.61
C ALA A 212 -3.95 -42.35 -2.30
N TRP A 213 -3.37 -41.17 -2.49
CA TRP A 213 -2.01 -40.99 -2.97
C TRP A 213 -0.98 -41.60 -2.01
N MET A 214 -1.13 -41.38 -0.70
CA MET A 214 -0.27 -41.98 0.34
C MET A 214 -0.33 -43.51 0.41
N LYS A 215 -1.40 -44.16 -0.07
CA LYS A 215 -1.48 -45.64 -0.13
C LYS A 215 -0.59 -46.27 -1.20
N CYS A 216 -0.08 -45.47 -2.14
CA CYS A 216 0.87 -45.93 -3.15
C CYS A 216 2.34 -45.92 -2.67
N PHE A 217 2.58 -45.48 -1.43
CA PHE A 217 3.91 -45.37 -0.86
C PHE A 217 4.19 -46.50 0.13
N THR A 218 5.42 -46.99 0.10
CA THR A 218 5.94 -47.90 1.13
C THR A 218 6.12 -47.15 2.45
N ALA A 219 6.14 -47.87 3.59
CA ALA A 219 6.24 -47.26 4.92
C ALA A 219 7.49 -46.36 5.09
N ASP A 220 8.57 -46.62 4.35
CA ASP A 220 9.76 -45.79 4.31
C ASP A 220 9.53 -44.45 3.59
N GLN A 221 8.81 -44.46 2.47
CA GLN A 221 8.53 -43.24 1.70
C GLN A 221 7.52 -42.31 2.40
N VAL A 222 6.57 -42.86 3.16
CA VAL A 222 5.61 -42.06 3.95
C VAL A 222 6.33 -41.26 5.05
N ARG A 223 7.41 -41.79 5.63
CA ARG A 223 8.21 -41.10 6.65
C ARG A 223 9.00 -39.91 6.10
N GLU A 224 9.51 -40.03 4.87
CA GLU A 224 10.23 -38.96 4.17
C GLU A 224 9.29 -37.79 3.83
N GLU A 225 8.11 -38.10 3.30
CA GLU A 225 7.05 -37.14 2.93
C GLU A 225 6.45 -36.41 4.14
N GLN A 226 6.21 -37.12 5.25
CA GLN A 226 5.71 -36.53 6.49
C GLN A 226 6.68 -35.51 7.09
N ARG A 227 8.01 -35.71 6.96
CA ARG A 227 9.01 -34.72 7.34
C ARG A 227 8.92 -33.47 6.48
N ALA A 228 8.73 -33.60 5.17
CA ALA A 228 8.62 -32.45 4.26
C ALA A 228 7.36 -31.61 4.54
N LEU A 229 6.23 -32.24 4.85
CA LEU A 229 4.96 -31.56 5.17
C LEU A 229 5.00 -30.83 6.53
N TYR A 230 5.67 -31.39 7.54
CA TYR A 230 5.82 -30.72 8.85
C TYR A 230 6.64 -29.43 8.77
N PHE A 231 7.63 -29.36 7.88
CA PHE A 231 8.42 -28.14 7.65
C PHE A 231 7.62 -27.02 6.96
N HIS A 232 6.60 -27.34 6.17
CA HIS A 232 5.83 -26.31 5.46
C HIS A 232 4.66 -25.71 6.24
N PHE A 233 4.10 -26.44 7.22
CA PHE A 233 2.97 -25.96 8.04
C PHE A 233 3.37 -25.47 9.44
N GLY A 234 4.61 -25.69 9.88
CA GLY A 234 5.10 -25.34 11.23
C GLY A 234 5.44 -23.85 11.48
N SER A 235 5.51 -22.98 10.47
CA SER A 235 6.00 -21.59 10.65
C SER A 235 4.92 -20.51 10.75
N ARG A 236 3.70 -20.80 11.23
CA ARG A 236 2.66 -19.77 11.42
C ARG A 236 1.97 -19.75 12.79
N HIS A 237 2.55 -20.36 13.82
CA HIS A 237 2.04 -20.25 15.18
C HIS A 237 3.16 -20.19 16.23
N ALA A 238 3.81 -19.02 16.26
CA ALA A 238 4.54 -18.38 17.35
C ALA A 238 4.97 -17.04 16.69
N ASP A 239 4.39 -15.89 17.01
CA ASP A 239 4.47 -15.19 18.28
C ASP A 239 3.27 -14.25 18.45
N PHE A 240 2.70 -14.23 19.66
CA PHE A 240 1.98 -13.09 20.23
C PHE A 240 2.61 -12.81 21.59
#